data_AF-A0AAN9AQW6-F1
#
_entry.id   AF-A0AAN9AQW6-F1
#
_cell.length_a   1.000
_cell.length_b   1.000
_cell.length_c   1.000
_cell.angle_alpha   90.00
_cell.angle_beta   90.00
_cell.angle_gamma   90.00
#
_symmetry.space_group_name_H-M   'P 1'
#
loop_
_entity.id
_entity.type
_entity.pdbx_description
1 polymer ?
#
loop_
_entity_poly.entity_id
_entity_poly.type
_entity_poly.pdbx_seq_one_letter_code
_entity_poly.pdbx_strand_id
1 'polypeptide(L)'
;MKLHSNVTVFVCLSLASFCLLLLSSHVQFAWPSAGRPDLRAANRAQHVESSRQPRCDGCFNTTFPVFINQPQLCEQSSSMDIINGHHQGTSSRDIIDIVFFIPSSPHASSRRHVIRRTWTSVTGNNTSNLRYVFVVGVTSDYMRMRTLVDESASFRDVVVIGFDDSYLNLTLKTISSLRWLTHHCNHARFFFKVDDDVWVNTDLLLTTFNRQAPSLTSGLGGACPMPHRVIRDTSNKWYASYESYPDDKYPDYCSGTGYGSTLAVANQIVSASRDVPFFHLEDVYVGLCLQRLGLRAVHLDGFHLRPLPTDPCDDTVARRVTFHEVTPSRMTRQWSADCSQQRAEMRRRKKSLFLDFLFLVQ
;
A
#
# COMPACT_ATOMS: atom_id res chain seq x y z
N MET A 1 71.18 13.31 10.19
CA MET A 1 70.85 14.01 8.92
C MET A 1 69.92 13.11 8.13
N LYS A 2 68.74 13.64 7.73
CA LYS A 2 68.02 13.42 6.46
C LYS A 2 68.05 11.99 5.85
N LEU A 3 66.97 11.33 5.46
CA LEU A 3 65.67 11.78 4.97
C LEU A 3 64.73 10.56 4.84
N HIS A 4 63.48 10.76 5.24
CA HIS A 4 62.19 10.26 4.72
C HIS A 4 62.09 9.21 3.58
N SER A 5 61.10 8.33 3.81
CA SER A 5 60.08 7.84 2.87
C SER A 5 60.47 6.87 1.76
N ASN A 6 60.23 5.58 2.00
CA ASN A 6 60.00 4.58 0.93
C ASN A 6 59.17 3.38 1.42
N VAL A 7 57.98 3.64 1.98
CA VAL A 7 56.93 2.61 2.14
C VAL A 7 55.61 3.02 1.44
N THR A 8 55.58 4.16 0.75
CA THR A 8 54.38 4.67 0.04
C THR A 8 54.40 4.41 -1.48
N VAL A 9 55.19 3.45 -1.96
CA VAL A 9 55.34 3.18 -3.42
C VAL A 9 54.69 1.87 -3.87
N PHE A 10 54.20 1.02 -2.96
CA PHE A 10 53.49 -0.23 -3.33
C PHE A 10 51.95 -0.17 -3.27
N VAL A 11 51.36 1.03 -3.12
CA VAL A 11 49.89 1.20 -3.08
C VAL A 11 49.32 2.04 -4.25
N CYS A 12 50.15 2.54 -5.17
CA CYS A 12 49.67 3.30 -6.34
C CYS A 12 49.68 2.55 -7.68
N LEU A 13 49.88 1.22 -7.69
CA LEU A 13 49.95 0.43 -8.93
C LEU A 13 48.83 -0.62 -9.09
N SER A 14 47.65 -0.40 -8.51
CA SER A 14 46.43 -1.18 -8.83
C SER A 14 45.21 -0.35 -9.25
N LEU A 15 45.33 0.96 -9.40
CA LEU A 15 44.24 1.85 -9.83
C LEU A 15 44.36 2.38 -11.27
N ALA A 16 45.37 1.93 -12.04
CA ALA A 16 45.58 2.37 -13.43
C ALA A 16 45.31 1.30 -14.50
N SER A 17 44.86 0.09 -14.14
CA SER A 17 44.52 -0.97 -15.11
C SER A 17 43.03 -1.32 -15.21
N PHE A 18 42.15 -0.59 -14.53
CA PHE A 18 40.69 -0.72 -14.72
C PHE A 18 40.05 0.42 -15.54
N CYS A 19 40.86 1.40 -15.98
CA CYS A 19 40.38 2.56 -16.74
C CYS A 19 40.68 2.49 -18.26
N LEU A 20 41.21 1.36 -18.77
CA LEU A 20 41.60 1.21 -20.19
C LEU A 20 40.93 0.05 -20.94
N LEU A 21 39.92 -0.61 -20.34
CA LEU A 21 39.07 -1.61 -21.01
C LEU A 21 37.61 -1.17 -21.20
N LEU A 22 37.33 0.14 -21.11
CA LEU A 22 36.00 0.72 -21.37
C LEU A 22 36.03 1.83 -22.43
N LEU A 23 36.89 1.70 -23.46
CA LEU A 23 36.95 2.65 -24.57
C LEU A 23 36.99 2.01 -25.98
N SER A 24 36.63 0.73 -26.15
CA SER A 24 36.65 0.09 -27.49
C SER A 24 35.45 -0.76 -27.88
N SER A 25 34.32 -0.66 -27.17
CA SER A 25 33.04 -1.16 -27.68
C SER A 25 32.07 0.02 -27.82
N HIS A 26 31.93 0.52 -29.04
CA HIS A 26 30.85 1.40 -29.44
C HIS A 26 29.50 0.69 -29.24
N VAL A 27 28.98 0.75 -28.03
CA VAL A 27 27.54 0.73 -27.78
C VAL A 27 27.21 2.12 -27.31
N GLN A 28 26.98 3.01 -28.27
CA GLN A 28 26.22 4.23 -27.99
C GLN A 28 24.88 3.77 -27.43
N PHE A 29 24.64 4.01 -26.14
CA PHE A 29 23.27 4.16 -25.65
C PHE A 29 22.71 5.43 -26.28
N ALA A 30 22.35 5.32 -27.56
CA ALA A 30 21.43 6.24 -28.19
C ALA A 30 20.10 6.03 -27.48
N TRP A 31 19.77 6.92 -26.55
CA TRP A 31 18.38 7.19 -26.27
C TRP A 31 17.73 7.49 -27.62
N PRO A 32 16.68 6.75 -28.03
CA PRO A 32 15.94 7.14 -29.21
C PRO A 32 15.56 8.61 -29.04
N SER A 33 16.00 9.46 -29.95
CA SER A 33 15.39 10.77 -30.20
C SER A 33 13.99 10.55 -30.81
N ALA A 34 13.19 9.72 -30.16
CA ALA A 34 11.75 9.74 -30.28
C ALA A 34 11.31 10.96 -29.46
N GLY A 35 10.57 11.88 -30.10
CA GLY A 35 10.03 13.05 -29.44
C GLY A 35 9.47 12.69 -28.07
N ARG A 36 9.74 13.53 -27.08
CA ARG A 36 9.18 13.35 -25.73
C ARG A 36 7.71 12.98 -25.89
N PRO A 37 7.26 11.81 -25.41
CA PRO A 37 5.83 11.58 -25.30
C PRO A 37 5.33 12.75 -24.47
N ASP A 38 4.45 13.56 -25.03
CA ASP A 38 3.80 14.59 -24.25
C ASP A 38 2.93 13.86 -23.22
N LEU A 39 3.51 13.58 -22.05
CA LEU A 39 2.82 12.95 -20.93
C LEU A 39 1.66 13.82 -20.45
N ARG A 40 1.67 15.13 -20.75
CA ARG A 40 0.52 16.00 -20.54
C ARG A 40 -0.58 15.73 -21.56
N ALA A 41 -0.25 15.41 -22.82
CA ALA A 41 -1.23 14.99 -23.82
C ALA A 41 -1.86 13.62 -23.53
N ALA A 42 -1.09 12.67 -22.97
CA ALA A 42 -1.64 11.38 -22.53
C ALA A 42 -2.64 11.53 -21.36
N ASN A 43 -2.36 12.44 -20.41
CA ASN A 43 -3.31 12.80 -19.36
C ASN A 43 -4.50 13.63 -19.88
N ARG A 44 -4.30 14.48 -20.90
CA ARG A 44 -5.37 15.29 -21.50
C ARG A 44 -6.34 14.45 -22.34
N ALA A 45 -5.85 13.37 -22.96
CA ALA A 45 -6.66 12.45 -23.75
C ALA A 45 -7.59 11.55 -22.91
N GLN A 46 -7.41 11.48 -21.59
CA GLN A 46 -8.36 10.80 -20.69
C GLN A 46 -9.48 11.73 -20.20
N HIS A 47 -9.36 13.04 -20.42
CA HIS A 47 -10.38 14.05 -20.14
C HIS A 47 -11.11 14.44 -21.44
N VAL A 48 -11.75 13.48 -22.09
CA VAL A 48 -12.67 13.78 -23.19
C VAL A 48 -13.98 14.32 -22.58
N GLU A 49 -14.32 15.54 -22.98
CA GLU A 49 -15.53 16.33 -22.73
C GLU A 49 -16.82 15.56 -23.13
N SER A 50 -17.17 14.53 -22.36
CA SER A 50 -18.44 13.81 -22.51
C SER A 50 -18.94 13.35 -21.15
N SER A 51 -20.25 13.42 -20.94
CA SER A 51 -20.89 12.91 -19.72
C SER A 51 -20.52 11.45 -19.49
N ARG A 52 -20.11 11.11 -18.27
CA ARG A 52 -19.79 9.74 -17.84
C ARG A 52 -20.89 8.77 -18.27
N GLN A 53 -20.53 7.78 -19.09
CA GLN A 53 -21.43 6.68 -19.43
C GLN A 53 -21.55 5.73 -18.22
N PRO A 54 -22.71 5.09 -18.00
CA PRO A 54 -22.87 4.13 -16.89
C PRO A 54 -22.06 2.83 -17.11
N ARG A 55 -21.74 2.51 -18.37
CA ARG A 55 -20.96 1.34 -18.77
C ARG A 55 -20.04 1.71 -19.93
N CYS A 56 -18.94 0.99 -20.05
CA CYS A 56 -18.06 1.04 -21.20
C CYS A 56 -17.44 -0.35 -21.42
N ASP A 57 -16.79 -0.55 -22.55
CA ASP A 57 -15.93 -1.71 -22.82
C ASP A 57 -14.50 -1.19 -22.97
N GLY A 58 -13.58 -1.67 -22.13
CA GLY A 58 -12.16 -1.32 -22.21
C GLY A 58 -11.82 0.18 -22.07
N CYS A 59 -12.68 0.99 -21.45
CA CYS A 59 -12.47 2.45 -21.39
C CYS A 59 -11.48 2.92 -20.33
N PHE A 60 -10.98 2.01 -19.48
CA PHE A 60 -9.96 2.34 -18.51
C PHE A 60 -8.66 1.60 -18.81
N ASN A 61 -7.58 2.37 -19.04
CA ASN A 61 -6.26 1.78 -19.18
C ASN A 61 -5.76 1.29 -17.80
N THR A 62 -5.71 -0.02 -17.65
CA THR A 62 -5.23 -0.70 -16.44
C THR A 62 -3.76 -1.14 -16.53
N THR A 63 -3.04 -0.73 -17.57
CA THR A 63 -1.67 -1.18 -17.84
C THR A 63 -0.73 0.00 -17.94
N PHE A 64 0.16 0.10 -16.94
CA PHE A 64 1.23 1.10 -16.88
C PHE A 64 2.57 0.37 -16.72
N PRO A 65 3.67 0.92 -17.24
CA PRO A 65 4.98 0.31 -17.08
C PRO A 65 5.40 0.34 -15.61
N VAL A 66 6.03 -0.74 -15.15
CA VAL A 66 6.63 -0.82 -13.81
C VAL A 66 8.12 -0.51 -13.95
N PHE A 67 8.57 0.63 -13.43
CA PHE A 67 9.96 1.09 -13.55
C PHE A 67 10.87 0.51 -12.47
N ILE A 68 10.34 0.31 -11.26
CA ILE A 68 11.01 -0.41 -10.19
C ILE A 68 10.07 -1.50 -9.72
N ASN A 69 10.54 -2.74 -9.75
CA ASN A 69 9.76 -3.93 -9.42
C ASN A 69 10.36 -4.67 -8.21
N GLN A 70 9.53 -5.41 -7.46
CA GLN A 70 9.93 -6.17 -6.28
C GLN A 70 9.25 -7.56 -6.21
N PRO A 71 9.33 -8.39 -7.27
CA PRO A 71 8.61 -9.67 -7.32
C PRO A 71 9.01 -10.61 -6.17
N GLN A 72 10.25 -10.52 -5.69
CA GLN A 72 10.78 -11.34 -4.61
C GLN A 72 10.02 -11.20 -3.28
N LEU A 73 9.23 -10.13 -3.09
CA LEU A 73 8.39 -9.98 -1.89
C LEU A 73 7.37 -11.10 -1.77
N CYS A 74 6.97 -11.70 -2.89
CA CYS A 74 5.98 -12.75 -2.95
C CYS A 74 6.50 -14.01 -3.67
N GLU A 75 7.81 -14.13 -3.85
CA GLU A 75 8.39 -15.39 -4.30
C GLU A 75 8.35 -16.40 -3.15
N GLN A 76 7.97 -17.64 -3.45
CA GLN A 76 7.96 -18.71 -2.46
C GLN A 76 9.40 -19.08 -2.13
N SER A 77 9.71 -19.20 -0.84
CA SER A 77 10.95 -19.82 -0.39
C SER A 77 10.94 -21.26 -0.89
N SER A 78 11.67 -21.56 -1.95
CA SER A 78 11.98 -22.94 -2.29
C SER A 78 13.02 -23.42 -1.28
N SER A 79 12.62 -23.68 -0.04
CA SER A 79 13.40 -24.49 0.90
C SER A 79 13.38 -25.93 0.39
N MET A 80 14.14 -26.15 -0.67
CA MET A 80 14.60 -27.47 -1.09
C MET A 80 15.79 -27.81 -0.21
N ASP A 81 15.53 -28.16 1.05
CA ASP A 81 16.52 -28.77 1.91
C ASP A 81 16.81 -30.17 1.34
N ILE A 82 17.80 -30.27 0.45
CA ILE A 82 18.39 -31.56 0.08
C ILE A 82 19.22 -32.00 1.29
N ILE A 83 18.58 -32.68 2.23
CA ILE A 83 19.26 -33.45 3.26
C ILE A 83 18.97 -34.93 2.98
N ASN A 84 20.00 -35.63 2.48
CA ASN A 84 20.11 -37.09 2.43
C ASN A 84 18.98 -37.88 1.76
N GLY A 85 18.72 -37.64 0.46
CA GLY A 85 18.17 -38.68 -0.44
C GLY A 85 16.80 -39.29 -0.09
N HIS A 86 16.06 -38.70 0.85
CA HIS A 86 14.71 -39.13 1.20
C HIS A 86 13.71 -38.03 0.88
N HIS A 87 13.00 -38.22 -0.22
CA HIS A 87 11.86 -37.38 -0.60
C HIS A 87 10.68 -37.64 0.33
N GLN A 88 10.63 -36.94 1.46
CA GLN A 88 9.41 -36.67 2.22
C GLN A 88 9.35 -35.19 2.54
N GLY A 89 9.19 -34.37 1.50
CA GLY A 89 8.85 -32.95 1.65
C GLY A 89 7.34 -32.77 1.56
N THR A 90 6.65 -32.66 2.68
CA THR A 90 5.38 -31.92 2.69
C THR A 90 5.74 -30.48 2.38
N SER A 91 5.55 -30.06 1.12
CA SER A 91 5.59 -28.65 0.73
C SER A 91 4.48 -27.93 1.49
N SER A 92 4.77 -27.46 2.71
CA SER A 92 4.00 -26.39 3.31
C SER A 92 4.30 -25.18 2.45
N ARG A 93 3.42 -24.88 1.48
CA ARG A 93 3.46 -23.59 0.78
C ARG A 93 3.54 -22.52 1.87
N ASP A 94 4.53 -21.64 1.81
CA ASP A 94 4.56 -20.45 2.65
C ASP A 94 3.33 -19.60 2.31
N ILE A 95 2.26 -19.76 3.10
CA ILE A 95 1.02 -19.03 2.88
C ILE A 95 1.23 -17.61 3.41
N ILE A 96 1.17 -16.64 2.50
CA ILE A 96 1.11 -15.22 2.88
C ILE A 96 -0.32 -14.93 3.36
N ASP A 97 -0.48 -14.55 4.62
CA ASP A 97 -1.79 -14.22 5.19
C ASP A 97 -2.29 -12.88 4.66
N ILE A 98 -1.47 -11.83 4.75
CA ILE A 98 -1.85 -10.48 4.29
C ILE A 98 -0.69 -9.84 3.53
N VAL A 99 -0.99 -9.29 2.35
CA VAL A 99 -0.12 -8.34 1.64
C VAL A 99 -0.68 -6.93 1.80
N PHE A 100 0.06 -6.08 2.50
CA PHE A 100 -0.18 -4.65 2.56
C PHE A 100 0.35 -3.99 1.29
N PHE A 101 -0.49 -3.22 0.59
CA PHE A 101 0.04 -2.22 -0.33
C PHE A 101 -0.25 -0.84 0.22
N ILE A 102 0.80 -0.01 0.24
CA ILE A 102 0.79 1.28 0.90
C ILE A 102 1.04 2.33 -0.18
N PRO A 103 -0.02 2.95 -0.73
CA PRO A 103 0.13 4.08 -1.63
C PRO A 103 0.92 5.18 -0.93
N SER A 104 2.05 5.56 -1.52
CA SER A 104 2.91 6.62 -1.00
C SER A 104 3.29 7.58 -2.12
N SER A 105 4.03 8.64 -1.81
CA SER A 105 4.49 9.67 -2.75
C SER A 105 6.01 9.71 -2.80
N PRO A 106 6.65 10.11 -3.91
CA PRO A 106 8.12 10.28 -3.95
C PRO A 106 8.65 11.19 -2.82
N HIS A 107 7.83 12.14 -2.34
CA HIS A 107 8.18 13.05 -1.26
C HIS A 107 8.05 12.47 0.16
N ALA A 108 7.39 11.31 0.33
CA ALA A 108 7.01 10.74 1.63
C ALA A 108 8.06 9.79 2.24
N SER A 109 9.36 10.01 1.98
CA SER A 109 10.44 9.14 2.47
C SER A 109 10.45 9.02 4.00
N SER A 110 10.15 10.10 4.74
CA SER A 110 10.06 10.06 6.21
C SER A 110 8.89 9.19 6.72
N ARG A 111 7.74 9.21 6.05
CA ARG A 111 6.58 8.36 6.38
C ARG A 111 6.93 6.89 6.15
N ARG A 112 7.47 6.55 4.97
CA ARG A 112 7.92 5.19 4.68
C ARG A 112 8.95 4.69 5.69
N HIS A 113 9.94 5.52 6.03
CA HIS A 113 10.96 5.17 7.02
C HIS A 113 10.36 4.81 8.39
N VAL A 114 9.38 5.57 8.88
CA VAL A 114 8.74 5.30 10.17
C VAL A 114 7.83 4.07 10.10
N ILE A 115 7.07 3.90 9.01
CA ILE A 115 6.23 2.71 8.79
C ILE A 115 7.09 1.44 8.91
N ARG A 116 8.22 1.37 8.18
CA ARG A 116 9.19 0.25 8.23
C ARG A 116 9.58 -0.17 9.65
N ARG A 117 9.76 0.81 10.53
CA ARG A 117 10.24 0.63 11.91
C ARG A 117 9.14 0.46 12.95
N THR A 118 7.87 0.58 12.53
CA THR A 118 6.72 0.50 13.43
C THR A 118 5.85 -0.68 13.07
N TRP A 119 4.61 -0.46 12.64
CA TRP A 119 3.62 -1.53 12.50
C TRP A 119 3.97 -2.54 11.40
N THR A 120 4.80 -2.21 10.41
CA THR A 120 5.29 -3.22 9.44
C THR A 120 6.52 -3.99 9.93
N SER A 121 7.11 -3.65 11.08
CA SER A 121 8.29 -4.36 11.59
C SER A 121 7.99 -5.83 11.91
N VAL A 122 6.74 -6.15 12.26
CA VAL A 122 6.24 -7.52 12.49
C VAL A 122 6.31 -8.41 11.24
N THR A 123 6.49 -7.82 10.05
CA THR A 123 6.70 -8.59 8.81
C THR A 123 8.09 -9.21 8.72
N GLY A 124 9.02 -8.85 9.64
CA GLY A 124 10.38 -9.34 9.63
C GLY A 124 11.14 -8.95 8.36
N ASN A 125 10.97 -7.71 7.88
CA ASN A 125 11.44 -7.28 6.56
C ASN A 125 10.91 -8.20 5.44
N ASN A 126 9.60 -8.44 5.42
CA ASN A 126 8.93 -9.28 4.43
C ASN A 126 9.37 -10.76 4.42
N THR A 127 9.82 -11.29 5.56
CA THR A 127 10.20 -12.72 5.69
C THR A 127 9.15 -13.58 6.41
N SER A 128 8.16 -12.98 7.09
CA SER A 128 7.15 -13.73 7.85
C SER A 128 6.03 -14.31 6.96
N ASN A 129 4.78 -14.39 7.43
CA ASN A 129 3.57 -14.63 6.62
C ASN A 129 2.85 -13.31 6.26
N LEU A 130 3.40 -12.16 6.66
CA LEU A 130 2.89 -10.84 6.32
C LEU A 130 3.87 -10.16 5.36
N ARG A 131 3.35 -9.45 4.36
CA ARG A 131 4.15 -8.68 3.39
C ARG A 131 3.67 -7.26 3.30
N TYR A 132 4.54 -6.30 3.06
CA TYR A 132 4.20 -4.94 2.70
C TYR A 132 5.01 -4.47 1.50
N VAL A 133 4.40 -3.59 0.71
CA VAL A 133 5.04 -2.89 -0.40
C VAL A 133 4.54 -1.45 -0.46
N PHE A 134 5.46 -0.49 -0.62
CA PHE A 134 5.13 0.88 -0.95
C PHE A 134 4.94 1.00 -2.46
N VAL A 135 3.82 1.60 -2.89
CA VAL A 135 3.55 1.83 -4.31
C VAL A 135 3.54 3.33 -4.59
N VAL A 136 4.37 3.74 -5.55
CA VAL A 136 4.64 5.15 -5.86
C VAL A 136 4.56 5.36 -7.37
N GLY A 137 4.06 6.52 -7.79
CA GLY A 137 4.15 6.99 -9.18
C GLY A 137 5.50 7.67 -9.46
N VAL A 138 5.63 8.31 -10.61
CA VAL A 138 6.79 9.14 -10.94
C VAL A 138 6.56 10.60 -10.56
N THR A 139 7.65 11.35 -10.35
CA THR A 139 7.63 12.81 -10.23
C THR A 139 8.64 13.43 -11.18
N SER A 140 8.39 14.68 -11.58
CA SER A 140 9.35 15.49 -12.34
C SER A 140 10.53 15.99 -11.49
N ASP A 141 10.44 15.88 -10.16
CA ASP A 141 11.55 16.19 -9.25
C ASP A 141 12.62 15.10 -9.32
N TYR A 142 13.66 15.37 -10.11
CA TYR A 142 14.79 14.47 -10.32
C TYR A 142 15.48 14.04 -9.02
N MET A 143 15.65 14.95 -8.06
CA MET A 143 16.32 14.64 -6.80
C MET A 143 15.48 13.66 -5.98
N ARG A 144 14.15 13.82 -5.96
CA ARG A 144 13.24 12.91 -5.27
C ARG A 144 13.16 11.55 -5.95
N MET A 145 13.15 11.52 -7.28
CA MET A 145 13.22 10.25 -8.01
C MET A 145 14.53 9.52 -7.72
N ARG A 146 15.67 10.21 -7.69
CA ARG A 146 16.97 9.61 -7.35
C ARG A 146 16.98 9.06 -5.92
N THR A 147 16.52 9.83 -4.94
CA THR A 147 16.39 9.34 -3.56
C THR A 147 15.48 8.12 -3.45
N LEU A 148 14.39 8.07 -4.22
CA LEU A 148 13.48 6.92 -4.25
C LEU A 148 14.15 5.67 -4.83
N VAL A 149 14.99 5.81 -5.87
CA VAL A 149 15.78 4.72 -6.45
C VAL A 149 16.78 4.18 -5.42
N ASP A 150 17.53 5.07 -4.75
CA ASP A 150 18.51 4.68 -3.72
C ASP A 150 17.83 4.00 -2.52
N GLU A 151 16.68 4.53 -2.09
CA GLU A 151 15.82 3.94 -1.06
C GLU A 151 15.37 2.54 -1.48
N SER A 152 14.86 2.38 -2.70
CA SER A 152 14.38 1.11 -3.21
C SER A 152 15.50 0.06 -3.32
N ALA A 153 16.71 0.47 -3.67
CA ALA A 153 17.87 -0.43 -3.72
C ALA A 153 18.23 -0.94 -2.32
N SER A 154 18.04 -0.12 -1.29
CA SER A 154 18.37 -0.44 0.10
C SER A 154 17.32 -1.33 0.77
N PHE A 155 16.03 -1.03 0.58
CA PHE A 155 14.93 -1.68 1.32
C PHE A 155 14.17 -2.74 0.52
N ARG A 156 14.27 -2.72 -0.82
CA ARG A 156 13.63 -3.70 -1.73
C ARG A 156 12.11 -3.88 -1.51
N ASP A 157 11.45 -2.80 -1.09
CA ASP A 157 10.03 -2.77 -0.70
C ASP A 157 9.24 -1.65 -1.40
N VAL A 158 9.81 -1.06 -2.46
CA VAL A 158 9.19 0.02 -3.25
C VAL A 158 8.95 -0.46 -4.69
N VAL A 159 7.71 -0.32 -5.15
CA VAL A 159 7.31 -0.48 -6.55
C VAL A 159 7.01 0.89 -7.14
N VAL A 160 7.62 1.20 -8.28
CA VAL A 160 7.40 2.47 -9.00
C VAL A 160 6.68 2.20 -10.31
N ILE A 161 5.53 2.84 -10.49
CA ILE A 161 4.66 2.68 -11.67
C ILE A 161 4.68 3.97 -12.50
N GLY A 162 4.72 3.82 -13.82
CA GLY A 162 4.94 4.92 -14.77
C GLY A 162 3.71 5.78 -15.07
N PHE A 163 3.20 6.46 -14.05
CA PHE A 163 2.25 7.56 -14.15
C PHE A 163 2.64 8.68 -13.17
N ASP A 164 2.25 9.92 -13.46
CA ASP A 164 2.53 11.06 -12.57
C ASP A 164 1.84 10.90 -11.22
N ASP A 165 2.61 11.03 -10.13
CA ASP A 165 2.12 10.83 -8.77
C ASP A 165 1.35 12.06 -8.29
N SER A 166 0.03 11.96 -8.32
CA SER A 166 -0.88 13.00 -7.86
C SER A 166 -2.11 12.40 -7.17
N TYR A 167 -2.81 13.23 -6.39
CA TYR A 167 -4.06 12.83 -5.72
C TYR A 167 -5.12 12.37 -6.74
N LEU A 168 -5.23 13.06 -7.87
CA LEU A 168 -6.19 12.72 -8.94
C LEU A 168 -5.88 11.37 -9.62
N ASN A 169 -4.62 10.91 -9.52
CA ASN A 169 -4.17 9.64 -10.07
C ASN A 169 -4.16 8.51 -9.05
N LEU A 170 -4.74 8.68 -7.85
CA LEU A 170 -4.83 7.62 -6.86
C LEU A 170 -5.57 6.39 -7.41
N THR A 171 -6.60 6.57 -8.23
CA THR A 171 -7.29 5.46 -8.91
C THR A 171 -6.34 4.65 -9.78
N LEU A 172 -5.47 5.31 -10.56
CA LEU A 172 -4.44 4.63 -11.35
C LEU A 172 -3.51 3.83 -10.45
N LYS A 173 -3.08 4.45 -9.34
CA LYS A 173 -2.19 3.84 -8.35
C LYS A 173 -2.81 2.62 -7.69
N THR A 174 -4.05 2.69 -7.22
CA THR A 174 -4.73 1.55 -6.60
C THR A 174 -4.91 0.41 -7.58
N ILE A 175 -5.48 0.65 -8.76
CA ILE A 175 -5.75 -0.45 -9.70
C ILE A 175 -4.45 -1.08 -10.20
N SER A 176 -3.41 -0.28 -10.42
CA SER A 176 -2.09 -0.81 -10.77
C SER A 176 -1.44 -1.58 -9.62
N SER A 177 -1.64 -1.15 -8.37
CA SER A 177 -1.21 -1.90 -7.18
C SER A 177 -1.91 -3.24 -7.09
N LEU A 178 -3.25 -3.28 -7.17
CA LEU A 178 -4.01 -4.53 -7.16
C LEU A 178 -3.61 -5.47 -8.30
N ARG A 179 -3.35 -4.92 -9.50
CA ARG A 179 -2.83 -5.69 -10.63
C ARG A 179 -1.45 -6.29 -10.33
N TRP A 180 -0.55 -5.51 -9.75
CA TRP A 180 0.77 -6.00 -9.35
C TRP A 180 0.67 -7.11 -8.30
N LEU A 181 -0.15 -6.91 -7.26
CA LEU A 181 -0.38 -7.89 -6.20
C LEU A 181 -1.00 -9.19 -6.72
N THR A 182 -2.00 -9.09 -7.59
CA THR A 182 -2.67 -10.26 -8.17
C THR A 182 -1.78 -11.03 -9.15
N HIS A 183 -0.77 -10.38 -9.71
CA HIS A 183 0.23 -11.03 -10.55
C HIS A 183 1.35 -11.70 -9.74
N HIS A 184 1.93 -11.00 -8.77
CA HIS A 184 3.12 -11.47 -8.03
C HIS A 184 2.79 -12.21 -6.73
N CYS A 185 1.68 -11.87 -6.07
CA CYS A 185 1.28 -12.38 -4.76
C CYS A 185 -0.02 -13.20 -4.82
N ASN A 186 -0.26 -13.91 -5.92
CA ASN A 186 -1.51 -14.62 -6.22
C ASN A 186 -1.90 -15.73 -5.22
N HIS A 187 -0.96 -16.16 -4.37
CA HIS A 187 -1.15 -17.17 -3.33
C HIS A 187 -1.36 -16.56 -1.94
N ALA A 188 -1.33 -15.24 -1.81
CA ALA A 188 -1.70 -14.58 -0.57
C ALA A 188 -3.20 -14.71 -0.32
N ARG A 189 -3.59 -14.84 0.95
CA ARG A 189 -5.00 -14.99 1.34
C ARG A 189 -5.75 -13.66 1.22
N PHE A 190 -5.19 -12.60 1.78
CA PHE A 190 -5.78 -11.27 1.80
C PHE A 190 -4.81 -10.20 1.31
N PHE A 191 -5.38 -9.10 0.81
CA PHE A 191 -4.68 -7.84 0.63
C PHE A 191 -5.26 -6.79 1.56
N PHE A 192 -4.45 -5.81 1.94
CA PHE A 192 -4.92 -4.63 2.65
C PHE A 192 -4.30 -3.36 2.04
N LYS A 193 -5.16 -2.49 1.51
CA LYS A 193 -4.81 -1.13 1.11
C LYS A 193 -4.81 -0.26 2.34
N VAL A 194 -3.75 0.54 2.54
CA VAL A 194 -3.70 1.49 3.66
C VAL A 194 -2.84 2.70 3.31
N ASP A 195 -3.30 3.90 3.66
CA ASP A 195 -2.57 5.15 3.40
C ASP A 195 -1.34 5.28 4.33
N ASP A 196 -0.34 6.06 3.91
CA ASP A 196 0.94 6.19 4.62
C ASP A 196 0.92 7.12 5.86
N ASP A 197 -0.25 7.62 6.27
CA ASP A 197 -0.55 8.30 7.54
C ASP A 197 -1.62 7.59 8.37
N VAL A 198 -1.69 6.27 8.24
CA VAL A 198 -2.60 5.44 9.03
C VAL A 198 -1.81 4.57 9.99
N TRP A 199 -2.26 4.55 11.24
CA TRP A 199 -1.81 3.55 12.20
C TRP A 199 -2.54 2.23 11.95
N VAL A 200 -1.81 1.12 12.02
CA VAL A 200 -2.38 -0.23 11.91
C VAL A 200 -1.98 -1.05 13.13
N ASN A 201 -2.96 -1.61 13.83
CA ASN A 201 -2.74 -2.71 14.75
C ASN A 201 -2.82 -4.03 13.97
N THR A 202 -1.65 -4.57 13.60
CA THR A 202 -1.54 -5.74 12.71
C THR A 202 -2.20 -6.99 13.28
N ASP A 203 -2.11 -7.21 14.59
CA ASP A 203 -2.71 -8.38 15.25
C ASP A 203 -4.23 -8.32 15.23
N LEU A 204 -4.80 -7.14 15.53
CA LEU A 204 -6.24 -6.92 15.46
C LEU A 204 -6.76 -6.98 14.02
N LEU A 205 -5.97 -6.49 13.05
CA LEU A 205 -6.31 -6.60 11.64
C LEU A 205 -6.39 -8.06 11.21
N LEU A 206 -5.35 -8.85 11.50
CA LEU A 206 -5.30 -10.27 11.16
C LEU A 206 -6.46 -11.04 11.81
N THR A 207 -6.72 -10.79 13.08
CA THR A 207 -7.87 -11.38 13.80
C THR A 207 -9.20 -10.99 13.14
N THR A 208 -9.35 -9.73 12.75
CA THR A 208 -10.57 -9.24 12.10
C THR A 208 -10.78 -9.87 10.73
N PHE A 209 -9.73 -9.97 9.92
CA PHE A 209 -9.79 -10.54 8.58
C PHE A 209 -10.08 -12.05 8.61
N ASN A 210 -9.44 -12.79 9.53
CA ASN A 210 -9.74 -14.20 9.73
C ASN A 210 -11.19 -14.43 10.17
N ARG A 211 -11.70 -13.62 11.10
CA ARG A 211 -13.10 -13.69 11.55
C ARG A 211 -14.09 -13.34 10.43
N GLN A 212 -13.73 -12.39 9.57
CA GLN A 212 -14.59 -11.88 8.50
C GLN A 212 -14.32 -12.54 7.14
N ALA A 213 -13.50 -13.59 7.09
CA ALA A 213 -13.14 -14.29 5.86
C ALA A 213 -14.36 -14.66 4.99
N PRO A 214 -15.49 -15.17 5.53
CA PRO A 214 -16.67 -15.46 4.71
C PRO A 214 -17.28 -14.22 4.04
N SER A 215 -17.28 -13.07 4.72
CA SER A 215 -17.76 -11.81 4.17
C SER A 215 -16.79 -11.26 3.12
N LEU A 216 -15.49 -11.43 3.34
CA LEU A 216 -14.42 -10.92 2.47
C LEU A 216 -14.18 -11.79 1.22
N THR A 217 -14.70 -13.01 1.16
CA THR A 217 -14.69 -13.79 -0.10
C THR A 217 -15.64 -13.21 -1.16
N SER A 218 -16.62 -12.40 -0.75
CA SER A 218 -17.62 -11.80 -1.64
C SER A 218 -17.87 -10.31 -1.34
N GLY A 219 -16.86 -9.61 -0.83
CA GLY A 219 -16.98 -8.21 -0.44
C GLY A 219 -15.66 -7.56 -0.09
N LEU A 220 -15.68 -6.24 0.11
CA LEU A 220 -14.52 -5.43 0.48
C LEU A 220 -14.72 -4.86 1.88
N GLY A 221 -13.80 -5.14 2.80
CA GLY A 221 -13.91 -4.76 4.19
C GLY A 221 -13.13 -3.50 4.55
N GLY A 222 -13.72 -2.62 5.35
CA GLY A 222 -13.03 -1.46 5.91
C GLY A 222 -13.96 -0.56 6.69
N ALA A 223 -13.60 0.72 6.84
CA ALA A 223 -14.54 1.73 7.31
C ALA A 223 -15.39 2.20 6.12
N CYS A 224 -16.58 1.63 5.99
CA CYS A 224 -17.49 1.91 4.88
C CYS A 224 -18.64 2.78 5.40
N PRO A 225 -18.54 4.12 5.25
CA PRO A 225 -19.59 5.02 5.70
C PRO A 225 -20.86 4.86 4.84
N MET A 226 -21.99 5.35 5.35
CA MET A 226 -23.25 5.35 4.61
C MET A 226 -23.11 6.10 3.27
N PRO A 227 -23.91 5.77 2.24
CA PRO A 227 -23.86 6.41 0.92
C PRO A 227 -23.79 7.93 1.01
N HIS A 228 -22.67 8.48 0.55
CA HIS A 228 -22.45 9.91 0.53
C HIS A 228 -23.08 10.55 -0.70
N ARG A 229 -23.71 11.71 -0.49
CA ARG A 229 -24.09 12.60 -1.60
C ARG A 229 -22.83 13.10 -2.29
N VAL A 230 -22.91 13.21 -3.61
CA VAL A 230 -21.83 13.76 -4.41
C VAL A 230 -21.63 15.23 -4.05
N ILE A 231 -20.38 15.60 -3.77
CA ILE A 231 -20.03 16.97 -3.40
C ILE A 231 -19.88 17.79 -4.68
N ARG A 232 -20.76 18.79 -4.86
CA ARG A 232 -20.79 19.67 -6.04
C ARG A 232 -20.14 21.04 -5.81
N ASP A 233 -19.59 21.27 -4.62
CA ASP A 233 -18.84 22.49 -4.30
C ASP A 233 -17.42 22.40 -4.85
N THR A 234 -17.08 23.26 -5.82
CA THR A 234 -15.78 23.30 -6.50
C THR A 234 -14.60 23.64 -5.59
N SER A 235 -14.86 24.20 -4.39
CA SER A 235 -13.82 24.48 -3.40
C SER A 235 -13.45 23.26 -2.55
N ASN A 236 -14.26 22.22 -2.58
CA ASN A 236 -14.04 21.01 -1.80
C ASN A 236 -13.04 20.08 -2.50
N LYS A 237 -12.10 19.52 -1.74
CA LYS A 237 -11.11 18.55 -2.26
C LYS A 237 -11.72 17.27 -2.86
N TRP A 238 -12.98 16.97 -2.56
CA TRP A 238 -13.75 15.82 -3.06
C TRP A 238 -14.84 16.23 -4.06
N TYR A 239 -14.71 17.40 -4.67
CA TYR A 239 -15.60 17.87 -5.72
C TYR A 239 -15.69 16.89 -6.89
N ALA A 240 -16.92 16.61 -7.35
CA ALA A 240 -17.15 15.94 -8.62
C ALA A 240 -18.18 16.72 -9.43
N SER A 241 -17.84 17.01 -10.69
CA SER A 241 -18.76 17.67 -11.63
C SER A 241 -19.82 16.69 -12.14
N TYR A 242 -20.94 17.22 -12.67
CA TYR A 242 -21.98 16.39 -13.29
C TYR A 242 -21.46 15.65 -14.53
N GLU A 243 -20.48 16.20 -15.25
CA GLU A 243 -19.85 15.48 -16.37
C GLU A 243 -19.07 14.26 -15.88
N SER A 244 -18.29 14.40 -14.80
CA SER A 244 -17.46 13.32 -14.25
C SER A 244 -18.26 12.23 -13.52
N TYR A 245 -19.40 12.62 -12.92
CA TYR A 245 -20.29 11.75 -12.18
C TYR A 245 -21.72 12.33 -12.16
N PRO A 246 -22.66 11.83 -12.98
CA PRO A 246 -23.98 12.44 -13.17
C PRO A 246 -24.93 12.19 -12.00
N ASP A 247 -24.82 11.07 -11.29
CA ASP A 247 -25.75 10.71 -10.21
C ASP A 247 -25.54 11.56 -8.94
N ASP A 248 -26.57 11.67 -8.10
CA ASP A 248 -26.52 12.44 -6.86
C ASP A 248 -25.83 11.72 -5.69
N LYS A 249 -25.63 10.41 -5.80
CA LYS A 249 -25.07 9.56 -4.74
C LYS A 249 -24.03 8.60 -5.31
N TYR A 250 -22.99 8.36 -4.52
CA TYR A 250 -22.04 7.28 -4.77
C TYR A 250 -22.65 5.90 -4.45
N PRO A 251 -22.18 4.81 -5.08
CA PRO A 251 -22.50 3.46 -4.61
C PRO A 251 -21.93 3.24 -3.20
N ASP A 252 -22.23 2.10 -2.57
CA ASP A 252 -21.54 1.72 -1.34
C ASP A 252 -20.03 1.57 -1.60
N TYR A 253 -19.20 2.22 -0.77
CA TYR A 253 -17.75 2.15 -0.84
C TYR A 253 -17.13 2.16 0.57
N CYS A 254 -15.88 1.73 0.67
CA CYS A 254 -15.08 1.84 1.89
C CYS A 254 -14.08 2.98 1.75
N SER A 255 -13.92 3.78 2.79
CA SER A 255 -13.00 4.94 2.80
C SER A 255 -11.60 4.58 2.35
N GLY A 256 -11.00 5.49 1.58
CA GLY A 256 -9.61 5.40 1.15
C GLY A 256 -8.60 5.18 2.27
N THR A 257 -8.88 5.60 3.51
CA THR A 257 -7.94 5.44 4.63
C THR A 257 -7.50 3.98 4.86
N GLY A 258 -8.34 3.00 4.54
CA GLY A 258 -7.90 1.61 4.54
C GLY A 258 -9.04 0.61 4.39
N TYR A 259 -8.82 -0.35 3.50
CA TYR A 259 -9.76 -1.42 3.20
C TYR A 259 -9.01 -2.65 2.66
N GLY A 260 -9.63 -3.82 2.70
CA GLY A 260 -9.03 -5.04 2.16
C GLY A 260 -10.02 -6.16 1.97
N SER A 261 -9.58 -7.20 1.29
CA SER A 261 -10.38 -8.37 0.95
C SER A 261 -9.45 -9.53 0.59
N THR A 262 -10.03 -10.63 0.12
CA THR A 262 -9.26 -11.74 -0.47
C THR A 262 -8.56 -11.32 -1.76
N LEU A 263 -7.43 -11.95 -2.09
CA LEU A 263 -6.76 -11.71 -3.39
C LEU A 263 -7.65 -12.09 -4.58
N ALA A 264 -8.57 -13.04 -4.41
CA ALA A 264 -9.56 -13.38 -5.43
C ALA A 264 -10.49 -12.19 -5.75
N VAL A 265 -10.93 -11.44 -4.74
CA VAL A 265 -11.71 -10.21 -4.94
C VAL A 265 -10.85 -9.11 -5.57
N ALA A 266 -9.57 -8.97 -5.20
CA ALA A 266 -8.67 -8.04 -5.89
C ALA A 266 -8.58 -8.33 -7.40
N ASN A 267 -8.46 -9.60 -7.78
CA ASN A 267 -8.39 -9.99 -9.20
C ASN A 267 -9.70 -9.69 -9.95
N GLN A 268 -10.84 -9.87 -9.29
CA GLN A 268 -12.15 -9.48 -9.82
C GLN A 268 -12.24 -7.95 -10.02
N ILE A 269 -11.78 -7.16 -9.04
CA ILE A 269 -11.75 -5.69 -9.13
C ILE A 269 -10.87 -5.24 -10.31
N VAL A 270 -9.66 -5.80 -10.45
CA VAL A 270 -8.76 -5.48 -11.57
C VAL A 270 -9.41 -5.83 -12.91
N SER A 271 -10.08 -6.97 -12.99
CA SER A 271 -10.78 -7.38 -14.22
C SER A 271 -11.94 -6.44 -14.55
N ALA A 272 -12.81 -6.13 -13.57
CA ALA A 272 -13.96 -5.23 -13.75
C ALA A 272 -13.55 -3.80 -14.08
N SER A 273 -12.43 -3.32 -13.52
CA SER A 273 -11.98 -1.93 -13.71
C SER A 273 -11.79 -1.55 -15.19
N ARG A 274 -11.47 -2.51 -16.07
CA ARG A 274 -11.34 -2.28 -17.51
C ARG A 274 -12.62 -1.71 -18.14
N ASP A 275 -13.77 -2.07 -17.58
CA ASP A 275 -15.11 -1.77 -18.10
C ASP A 275 -15.86 -0.76 -17.20
N VAL A 276 -15.16 -0.12 -16.27
CA VAL A 276 -15.68 0.93 -15.40
C VAL A 276 -15.01 2.25 -15.76
N PRO A 277 -15.76 3.26 -16.23
CA PRO A 277 -15.23 4.58 -16.56
C PRO A 277 -14.44 5.19 -15.41
N PHE A 278 -13.26 5.71 -15.74
CA PHE A 278 -12.36 6.32 -14.78
C PHE A 278 -13.09 7.33 -13.88
N PHE A 279 -12.72 7.33 -12.61
CA PHE A 279 -13.15 8.32 -11.64
C PHE A 279 -11.99 8.65 -10.72
N HIS A 280 -11.79 9.92 -10.42
CA HIS A 280 -10.60 10.39 -9.72
C HIS A 280 -10.62 10.10 -8.21
N LEU A 281 -11.80 9.99 -7.59
CA LEU A 281 -11.91 9.53 -6.20
C LEU A 281 -11.77 8.00 -6.17
N GLU A 282 -10.60 7.57 -5.72
CA GLU A 282 -10.14 6.19 -5.77
C GLU A 282 -11.04 5.20 -5.01
N ASP A 283 -11.45 5.56 -3.81
CA ASP A 283 -12.33 4.73 -2.98
C ASP A 283 -13.73 4.56 -3.59
N VAL A 284 -14.28 5.65 -4.13
CA VAL A 284 -15.52 5.61 -4.91
C VAL A 284 -15.35 4.77 -6.18
N TYR A 285 -14.23 4.89 -6.89
CA TYR A 285 -13.95 4.10 -8.09
C TYR A 285 -13.91 2.60 -7.79
N VAL A 286 -13.29 2.20 -6.67
CA VAL A 286 -13.34 0.82 -6.20
C VAL A 286 -14.78 0.41 -5.87
N GLY A 287 -15.57 1.27 -5.23
CA GLY A 287 -17.01 1.05 -4.99
C GLY A 287 -17.81 0.82 -6.28
N LEU A 288 -17.51 1.57 -7.34
CA LEU A 288 -18.12 1.36 -8.68
C LEU A 288 -17.73 -0.01 -9.27
N CYS A 289 -16.49 -0.46 -9.07
CA CYS A 289 -16.08 -1.81 -9.44
C CYS A 289 -16.84 -2.88 -8.65
N LEU A 290 -17.05 -2.69 -7.34
CA LEU A 290 -17.86 -3.59 -6.51
C LEU A 290 -19.31 -3.67 -7.01
N GLN A 291 -19.92 -2.51 -7.28
CA GLN A 291 -21.27 -2.42 -7.84
C GLN A 291 -21.39 -3.18 -9.16
N ARG A 292 -20.40 -3.04 -10.06
CA ARG A 292 -20.34 -3.73 -11.34
C ARG A 292 -20.23 -5.26 -11.21
N LEU A 293 -19.58 -5.72 -10.14
CA LEU A 293 -19.40 -7.14 -9.81
C LEU A 293 -20.55 -7.72 -8.96
N GLY A 294 -21.47 -6.89 -8.45
CA GLY A 294 -22.48 -7.32 -7.48
C GLY A 294 -21.89 -7.67 -6.10
N LEU A 295 -20.70 -7.17 -5.77
CA LEU A 295 -20.06 -7.34 -4.46
C LEU A 295 -20.43 -6.18 -3.53
N ARG A 296 -20.24 -6.40 -2.22
CA ARG A 296 -20.65 -5.43 -1.18
C ARG A 296 -19.46 -4.80 -0.48
N ALA A 297 -19.60 -3.53 -0.12
CA ALA A 297 -18.79 -2.91 0.93
C ALA A 297 -19.22 -3.47 2.30
N VAL A 298 -18.26 -3.94 3.09
CA VAL A 298 -18.47 -4.61 4.37
C VAL A 298 -17.87 -3.74 5.47
N HIS A 299 -18.72 -3.10 6.28
CA HIS A 299 -18.24 -2.33 7.42
C HIS A 299 -17.53 -3.25 8.43
N LEU A 300 -16.31 -2.91 8.77
CA LEU A 300 -15.50 -3.62 9.76
C LEU A 300 -15.29 -2.76 11.00
N ASP A 301 -15.66 -3.32 12.16
CA ASP A 301 -15.44 -2.66 13.44
C ASP A 301 -13.96 -2.40 13.70
N GLY A 302 -13.67 -1.26 14.31
CA GLY A 302 -12.32 -0.87 14.72
C GLY A 302 -11.53 -0.12 13.65
N PHE A 303 -12.08 0.07 12.45
CA PHE A 303 -11.51 0.93 11.41
C PHE A 303 -11.99 2.36 11.63
N HIS A 304 -11.08 3.31 11.84
CA HIS A 304 -11.44 4.69 12.17
C HIS A 304 -10.93 5.70 11.14
N LEU A 305 -11.84 6.57 10.69
CA LEU A 305 -11.59 7.56 9.63
C LEU A 305 -10.95 8.86 10.11
N ARG A 306 -10.81 9.03 11.42
CA ARG A 306 -10.41 10.29 12.06
C ARG A 306 -9.21 10.08 12.97
N PRO A 307 -8.52 11.17 13.35
CA PRO A 307 -7.59 11.13 14.47
C PRO A 307 -8.29 10.64 15.74
N LEU A 308 -7.57 9.87 16.55
CA LEU A 308 -7.96 9.50 17.91
C LEU A 308 -7.24 10.36 18.95
N PRO A 309 -7.49 10.20 20.26
CA PRO A 309 -6.65 10.78 21.31
C PRO A 309 -5.16 10.48 21.10
N THR A 310 -4.31 11.40 21.57
CA THR A 310 -2.85 11.33 21.38
C THR A 310 -2.15 10.43 22.38
N ASP A 311 -2.81 10.11 23.50
CA ASP A 311 -2.34 9.12 24.46
C ASP A 311 -2.43 7.71 23.84
N PRO A 312 -1.30 7.03 23.61
CA PRO A 312 -1.30 5.69 23.03
C PRO A 312 -1.94 4.62 23.91
N CYS A 313 -2.09 4.89 25.22
CA CYS A 313 -2.67 3.99 26.20
C CYS A 313 -4.16 4.24 26.47
N ASP A 314 -4.77 5.21 25.77
CA ASP A 314 -6.20 5.44 25.80
C ASP A 314 -6.97 4.20 25.32
N ASP A 315 -8.01 3.79 26.07
CA ASP A 315 -8.88 2.65 25.76
C ASP A 315 -9.47 2.70 24.35
N THR A 316 -9.80 3.90 23.88
CA THR A 316 -10.39 4.14 22.56
C THR A 316 -9.37 3.93 21.44
N VAL A 317 -8.07 4.09 21.72
CA VAL A 317 -6.96 3.82 20.80
C VAL A 317 -6.62 2.33 20.79
N ALA A 318 -6.47 1.73 21.98
CA ALA A 318 -6.01 0.35 22.13
C ALA A 318 -6.90 -0.71 21.46
N ARG A 319 -8.18 -0.39 21.24
CA ARG A 319 -9.18 -1.29 20.63
C ARG A 319 -9.40 -1.06 19.13
N ARG A 320 -8.56 -0.27 18.47
CA ARG A 320 -8.74 0.11 17.07
C ARG A 320 -7.79 -0.67 16.19
N VAL A 321 -8.35 -1.16 15.09
CA VAL A 321 -7.60 -1.81 14.01
C VAL A 321 -6.82 -0.75 13.26
N THR A 322 -7.48 0.35 12.89
CA THR A 322 -6.84 1.49 12.22
C THR A 322 -7.34 2.84 12.73
N PHE A 323 -6.51 3.87 12.60
CA PHE A 323 -6.92 5.27 12.68
C PHE A 323 -6.04 6.17 11.81
N HIS A 324 -6.63 7.24 11.28
CA HIS A 324 -6.04 8.09 10.24
C HIS A 324 -5.41 9.38 10.80
N GLU A 325 -4.72 10.14 9.93
CA GLU A 325 -4.03 11.40 10.25
C GLU A 325 -2.94 11.24 11.32
N VAL A 326 -2.13 10.18 11.15
CA VAL A 326 -1.03 9.82 12.04
C VAL A 326 0.28 10.36 11.50
N THR A 327 0.83 11.36 12.18
CA THR A 327 2.16 11.90 11.85
C THR A 327 3.27 10.88 12.13
N PRO A 328 4.45 11.00 11.48
CA PRO A 328 5.59 10.11 11.77
C PRO A 328 5.97 10.08 13.26
N SER A 329 5.97 11.23 13.94
CA SER A 329 6.27 11.28 15.38
C SER A 329 5.21 10.59 16.24
N ARG A 330 3.92 10.73 15.86
CA ARG A 330 2.82 10.05 16.53
C ARG A 330 2.87 8.53 16.30
N MET A 331 3.19 8.08 15.09
CA MET A 331 3.31 6.67 14.75
C MET A 331 4.42 6.00 15.56
N THR A 332 5.59 6.62 15.67
CA THR A 332 6.68 6.14 16.55
C THR A 332 6.25 6.08 18.01
N ARG A 333 5.58 7.13 18.51
CA ARG A 333 5.10 7.15 19.91
C ARG A 333 4.09 6.04 20.17
N GLN A 334 3.16 5.82 19.24
CA GLN A 334 2.15 4.77 19.34
C GLN A 334 2.77 3.37 19.36
N TRP A 335 3.81 3.14 18.55
CA TRP A 335 4.52 1.86 18.49
C TRP A 335 5.35 1.57 19.72
N SER A 336 6.07 2.57 20.25
CA SER A 336 6.97 2.37 21.39
C SER A 336 6.27 2.42 22.75
N ALA A 337 4.96 2.66 22.79
CA ALA A 337 4.23 2.80 24.05
C ALA A 337 4.06 1.46 24.77
N ASP A 338 4.59 1.36 25.98
CA ASP A 338 4.26 0.28 26.91
C ASP A 338 3.04 0.67 27.75
N CYS A 339 1.89 0.10 27.40
CA CYS A 339 0.62 0.30 28.10
C CYS A 339 0.28 -0.85 29.06
N SER A 340 1.25 -1.66 29.48
CA SER A 340 1.06 -2.83 30.34
C SER A 340 0.35 -2.48 31.65
N GLN A 341 0.76 -1.38 32.30
CA GLN A 341 0.19 -0.91 33.56
C GLN A 341 -1.27 -0.46 33.41
N GLN A 342 -1.57 0.37 32.40
CA GLN A 342 -2.91 0.88 32.12
C GLN A 342 -3.87 -0.27 31.75
N ARG A 343 -3.39 -1.24 30.95
CA ARG A 343 -4.16 -2.45 30.62
C ARG A 343 -4.46 -3.30 31.85
N ALA A 344 -3.53 -3.42 32.79
CA ALA A 344 -3.74 -4.12 34.04
C ALA A 344 -4.78 -3.40 34.92
N GLU A 345 -4.72 -2.07 35.00
CA GLU A 345 -5.67 -1.25 35.75
C GLU A 345 -7.09 -1.32 35.17
N MET A 346 -7.25 -1.21 33.84
CA MET A 346 -8.54 -1.40 33.16
C MET A 346 -9.16 -2.77 33.49
N ARG A 347 -8.36 -3.84 33.47
CA ARG A 347 -8.83 -5.20 33.78
C ARG A 347 -9.36 -5.29 35.21
N ARG A 348 -8.71 -4.60 36.17
CA ARG A 348 -9.20 -4.51 37.55
C ARG A 348 -10.50 -3.70 37.64
N ARG A 349 -10.58 -2.54 36.98
CA ARG A 349 -11.81 -1.72 36.96
C ARG A 349 -13.01 -2.43 36.32
N LYS A 350 -12.82 -3.15 35.21
CA LYS A 350 -13.88 -3.97 34.59
C LYS A 350 -14.36 -5.09 35.50
N LYS A 351 -13.44 -5.75 36.22
CA LYS A 351 -13.82 -6.77 37.21
C LYS A 351 -14.63 -6.14 38.36
N SER A 352 -14.24 -4.97 38.85
CA SER A 352 -15.00 -4.24 39.88
C SER A 352 -16.41 -3.89 39.38
N LEU A 353 -16.53 -3.23 38.22
CA LEU A 353 -17.83 -2.84 37.66
C LEU A 353 -18.75 -4.03 37.36
N PHE A 354 -18.18 -5.16 36.95
CA PHE A 354 -18.95 -6.40 36.74
C PHE A 354 -19.46 -6.98 38.06
N LEU A 355 -18.65 -6.93 39.12
CA LEU A 355 -19.08 -7.33 40.46
C LEU A 355 -20.15 -6.36 41.00
N ASP A 356 -19.95 -5.06 40.86
CA ASP A 356 -20.92 -4.03 41.28
C ASP A 356 -22.25 -4.18 40.54
N PHE A 357 -22.23 -4.53 39.24
CA PHE A 357 -23.43 -4.84 38.48
C PHE A 357 -24.12 -6.12 38.97
N LEU A 358 -23.37 -7.17 39.32
CA LEU A 358 -23.94 -8.40 39.89
C LEU A 358 -24.59 -8.14 41.27
N PHE A 359 -24.02 -7.25 42.09
CA PHE A 359 -24.59 -6.85 43.37
C PHE A 359 -25.85 -5.98 43.24
N LEU A 360 -26.03 -5.26 42.13
CA LEU A 360 -27.20 -4.42 41.86
C LEU A 360 -28.38 -5.19 41.24
N VAL A 361 -28.17 -6.43 40.80
CA VAL A 361 -29.19 -7.29 40.14
C VAL A 361 -29.66 -8.43 41.06
N GLN A 362 -29.19 -8.46 42.31
CA GLN A 362 -29.77 -9.24 43.42
C GLN A 362 -30.65 -8.35 44.28
#